data_AF-A0A950RHS1-F1
#
_entry.id   AF-A0A950RHS1-F1
#
_cell.length_a   1.000
_cell.length_b   1.000
_cell.length_c   1.000
_cell.angle_alpha   90.00
_cell.angle_beta   90.00
_cell.angle_gamma   90.00
#
_symmetry.space_group_name_H-M   'P 1'
#
loop_
_entity.id
_entity.type
_entity.pdbx_description
1 polymer ?
#
loop_
_entity_poly.entity_id
_entity_poly.type
_entity_poly.pdbx_seq_one_letter_code
_entity_poly.pdbx_strand_id
1 'polypeptide(L)' 'MRAKRLTLQQRQEIFHELVMTQDVVLNVPRSRQIVTEKYDITEAQLRQIEDEGIDKEWPPLSEAVQEVS' A
#
# COMPACT_ATOMS: atom_id res chain seq x y z
N MET A 1 -3.54 18.42 -6.50
CA MET A 1 -4.51 17.33 -6.24
C MET A 1 -5.02 17.50 -4.82
N ARG A 2 -6.34 17.39 -4.57
CA ARG A 2 -6.86 17.34 -3.19
C ARG A 2 -6.50 15.97 -2.62
N ALA A 3 -6.00 15.93 -1.38
CA ALA A 3 -5.76 14.66 -0.69
C ALA A 3 -7.10 13.90 -0.58
N LYS A 4 -7.20 12.77 -1.28
CA LYS A 4 -8.32 11.84 -1.16
C LYS A 4 -8.39 11.37 0.30
N ARG A 5 -9.56 11.49 0.93
CA ARG A 5 -9.78 10.95 2.29
C ARG A 5 -9.90 9.44 2.18
N LEU A 6 -8.83 8.73 2.51
CA LEU A 6 -8.79 7.28 2.49
C LEU A 6 -9.28 6.72 3.83
N THR A 7 -10.15 5.71 3.79
CA THR A 7 -10.51 4.93 4.97
C THR A 7 -9.32 4.06 5.43
N LEU A 8 -9.39 3.51 6.64
CA LEU A 8 -8.36 2.59 7.14
C LEU A 8 -8.18 1.39 6.19
N GLN A 9 -9.29 0.77 5.79
CA GLN A 9 -9.31 -0.36 4.88
C GLN A 9 -8.65 -0.03 3.53
N GLN A 10 -8.91 1.15 2.96
CA GLN A 10 -8.27 1.57 1.72
C GLN A 10 -6.76 1.75 1.89
N ARG A 11 -6.29 2.26 3.03
CA ARG A 11 -4.85 2.40 3.29
C ARG A 11 -4.18 1.03 3.44
N GLN A 12 -4.82 0.07 4.10
CA GLN A 12 -4.34 -1.30 4.21
C GLN A 12 -4.27 -1.99 2.84
N GLU A 13 -5.30 -1.82 2.00
CA GLU A 13 -5.33 -2.35 0.64
C GLU A 13 -4.21 -1.75 -0.24
N ILE A 14 -4.01 -0.42 -0.16
CA ILE A 14 -2.91 0.26 -0.85
C ILE A 14 -1.54 -0.26 -0.38
N PHE A 15 -1.37 -0.46 0.93
CA PHE A 15 -0.12 -1.00 1.48
C PHE A 15 0.14 -2.42 0.99
N HIS A 16 -0.87 -3.30 1.03
CA HIS A 16 -0.77 -4.66 0.54
C HIS A 16 -0.38 -4.71 -0.95
N GLU A 17 -1.07 -3.92 -1.78
CA GLU A 17 -0.76 -3.82 -3.21
C GLU A 17 0.66 -3.28 -3.44
N LEU A 18 1.12 -2.33 -2.63
CA LEU A 18 2.48 -1.80 -2.72
C LEU A 18 3.52 -2.90 -2.47
N VAL A 19 3.33 -3.72 -1.42
CA VAL A 19 4.21 -4.84 -1.11
C VAL A 19 4.20 -5.87 -2.25
N MET A 20 3.01 -6.30 -2.70
CA MET A 20 2.87 -7.23 -3.83
C MET A 20 3.50 -6.69 -5.11
N THR A 21 3.32 -5.40 -5.39
CA THR A 21 3.91 -4.76 -6.58
C THR A 21 5.43 -4.69 -6.46
N GLN A 22 5.99 -4.45 -5.27
CA GLN A 22 7.44 -4.47 -5.04
C GLN A 22 8.04 -5.87 -5.17
N ASP A 23 7.32 -6.90 -4.74
CA ASP A 23 7.74 -8.30 -4.88
C ASP A 23 7.80 -8.72 -6.37
N VAL A 24 6.87 -8.22 -7.19
CA VAL A 24 6.81 -8.51 -8.62
C VAL A 24 7.75 -7.60 -9.43
N VAL A 25 7.79 -6.31 -9.11
CA VAL A 25 8.55 -5.28 -9.83
C VAL A 25 9.84 -5.01 -9.06
N LEU A 26 10.96 -5.55 -9.56
CA LEU A 26 12.33 -5.39 -9.04
C LEU A 26 12.84 -3.93 -8.95
N ASN A 27 11.98 -2.93 -9.16
CA ASN A 27 12.30 -1.51 -9.11
C ASN A 27 11.28 -0.76 -8.23
N VAL A 28 11.71 -0.42 -7.01
CA VAL A 28 10.91 0.26 -5.98
C VAL A 28 10.36 1.63 -6.40
N PRO A 29 11.13 2.51 -7.09
CA PRO A 29 10.56 3.73 -7.67
C PRO A 29 9.39 3.47 -8.63
N ARG A 30 9.48 2.42 -9.46
CA ARG A 30 8.43 2.10 -10.43
C ARG A 30 7.18 1.53 -9.77
N SER A 31 7.32 0.70 -8.73
CA SER A 31 6.17 0.18 -7.98
C SER A 31 5.39 1.31 -7.29
N ARG A 32 6.08 2.30 -6.73
CA ARG A 32 5.44 3.50 -6.16
C ARG A 32 4.60 4.24 -7.20
N GLN A 33 5.15 4.48 -8.39
CA GLN A 33 4.41 5.15 -9.48
C GLN A 33 3.14 4.38 -9.85
N ILE A 34 3.25 3.07 -10.08
CA ILE A 34 2.13 2.19 -10.42
C ILE A 34 1.01 2.30 -9.37
N VAL A 35 1.36 2.24 -8.09
CA VAL A 35 0.37 2.32 -7.00
C VAL A 35 -0.24 3.72 -6.89
N THR A 36 0.56 4.79 -7.00
CA THR A 36 0.03 6.15 -6.96
C THR A 36 -0.95 6.44 -8.10
N GLU A 37 -0.66 5.94 -9.30
CA GLU A 37 -1.54 6.07 -10.47
C GLU A 37 -2.81 5.23 -10.30
N LYS A 38 -2.69 3.97 -9.84
CA LYS A 38 -3.82 3.05 -9.64
C LYS A 38 -4.86 3.60 -8.66
N TYR A 39 -4.43 4.23 -7.58
CA TYR A 39 -5.33 4.70 -6.51
C TYR A 39 -5.69 6.19 -6.58
N ASP A 40 -5.12 6.93 -7.53
CA ASP A 40 -5.22 8.38 -7.67
C ASP A 40 -4.84 9.09 -6.36
N ILE A 41 -3.63 8.78 -5.87
CA ILE A 41 -3.05 9.34 -4.65
C ILE A 41 -1.69 9.97 -4.94
N THR A 42 -1.28 10.90 -4.08
CA THR A 42 0.05 11.50 -4.18
C THR A 42 1.13 10.59 -3.57
N GLU A 43 2.39 10.74 -4.01
CA GLU A 43 3.52 10.03 -3.39
C GLU A 43 3.64 10.32 -1.89
N ALA A 44 3.33 11.54 -1.46
CA ALA A 44 3.33 11.91 -0.04
C ALA A 44 2.30 11.10 0.77
N GLN A 45 1.11 10.84 0.19
CA GLN A 45 0.10 9.98 0.82
C GLN A 45 0.54 8.51 0.81
N LEU A 46 1.14 8.03 -0.28
CA LEU A 46 1.67 6.66 -0.34
C LEU A 46 2.75 6.46 0.73
N ARG A 47 3.63 7.44 0.93
CA ARG A 47 4.67 7.39 1.98
C ARG A 47 4.08 7.37 3.38
N GLN A 48 3.03 8.14 3.64
CA GLN A 48 2.32 8.09 4.93
C GLN A 48 1.68 6.73 5.17
N ILE A 49 1.14 6.09 4.14
CA ILE A 49 0.57 4.74 4.21
C ILE A 49 1.67 3.70 4.46
N GLU A 50 2.81 3.83 3.80
CA GLU A 50 3.99 2.98 4.00
C GLU A 50 4.49 3.07 5.45
N ASP A 51 4.69 4.28 5.97
CA ASP A 51 5.10 4.53 7.35
C ASP A 51 4.05 3.97 8.35
N GLU A 52 2.76 4.19 8.11
CA GLU A 52 1.66 3.68 8.96
C GLU A 52 1.57 2.14 8.91
N GLY A 53 1.75 1.52 7.75
CA GLY A 53 1.68 0.07 7.57
C GLY A 53 2.86 -0.65 8.22
N ILE A 54 4.06 -0.06 8.20
CA ILE A 54 5.22 -0.58 8.93
C ILE A 54 5.00 -0.45 10.45
N ASP A 55 4.55 0.71 10.93
CA ASP A 55 4.29 0.96 12.36
C ASP A 55 3.18 0.06 12.94
N LYS A 56 2.18 -0.27 12.12
CA LYS A 56 1.03 -1.10 12.51
C LYS A 56 1.13 -2.56 12.07
N GLU A 57 2.27 -2.96 11.52
CA GLU A 57 2.53 -4.34 11.05
C GLU A 57 1.43 -4.88 10.13
N TRP A 58 1.10 -4.11 9.08
CA TRP A 58 0.12 -4.52 8.08
C TRP A 58 0.70 -5.49 7.04
N PRO A 59 -0.12 -6.41 6.50
CA PRO A 59 -1.42 -6.80 7.03
C PRO A 59 -1.27 -7.54 8.37
N PRO A 60 -2.20 -7.36 9.33
CA PRO A 60 -2.13 -8.07 10.61
C PRO A 60 -2.05 -9.59 10.37
N LEU A 61 -1.27 -10.30 11.19
CA LEU A 61 -1.03 -11.75 11.04
C LEU A 61 -2.32 -12.60 10.98
N SER A 62 -3.45 -12.08 11.47
CA SER A 62 -4.76 -12.72 11.35
C SER A 62 -5.34 -12.74 9.93
N GLU A 63 -5.01 -11.77 9.09
CA GLU A 63 -5.46 -11.68 7.69
C GLU A 63 -4.47 -12.38 6.74
N ALA A 64 -3.16 -12.32 7.03
CA ALA A 64 -2.12 -12.97 6.23
C ALA A 64 -2.25 -14.51 6.15
N VAL A 65 -2.95 -15.13 7.11
CA VAL A 65 -3.20 -16.58 7.11
C VAL A 65 -4.37 -17.02 6.23
N GLN A 66 -5.16 -16.10 5.65
CA GLN A 66 -6.35 -16.45 4.87
C GLN A 66 -6.14 -16.53 3.34
N GLU A 67 -4.98 -16.13 2.80
CA GLU A 67 -4.72 -16.12 1.35
C GLU A 67 -3.91 -17.32 0.83
N VAL A 68 -3.68 -18.33 1.68
CA VAL A 68 -3.16 -19.65 1.29
C VAL A 68 -4.27 -20.71 1.33
N SER A 69 -5.10 -20.77 0.29
CA SER A 69 -6.07 -21.86 0.08
C SER A 69 -6.23 -22.20 -1.39
#